data_AF-A0A431KTT9-F1
#
_entry.id   AF-A0A431KTT9-F1
#
_cell.length_a   1.000
_cell.length_b   1.000
_cell.length_c   1.000
_cell.angle_alpha   90.00
_cell.angle_beta   90.00
_cell.angle_gamma   90.00
#
_symmetry.space_group_name_H-M   'P 1'
#
loop_
_entity.id
_entity.type
_entity.pdbx_description
1 polymer ?
#
loop_
_entity_poly.entity_id
_entity_poly.type
_entity_poly.pdbx_seq_one_letter_code
_entity_poly.pdbx_strand_id
1 'polypeptide(L)'
;MRRRYSKGQGGQRRGVAVSAVALALAAASGSACATDVFRLEGFGAVSRSMGGAATAFDTGPAGMMTNPATLSLMQTDNAFLLGVDLVTTDIDVRNQSTGESVSSSNHSANHGP
;
A
#
# COMPACT_ATOMS: atom_id res chain seq x y z
N MET A 1 65.25 -1.47 24.15
CA MET A 1 63.95 -2.08 23.80
C MET A 1 62.82 -1.11 24.14
N ARG A 2 62.09 -0.56 23.16
CA ARG A 2 60.94 0.34 23.40
C ARG A 2 59.65 -0.35 22.94
N ARG A 3 58.80 -0.77 23.88
CA ARG A 3 57.45 -1.29 23.59
C ARG A 3 56.56 -0.12 23.15
N ARG A 4 56.03 -0.17 21.92
CA ARG A 4 54.97 0.74 21.47
C ARG A 4 53.62 0.20 21.94
N TYR A 5 52.89 1.05 22.65
CA TYR A 5 51.54 0.83 23.14
C TYR A 5 50.56 0.96 21.95
N SER A 6 49.89 -0.13 21.58
CA SER A 6 48.83 -0.12 20.55
C SER A 6 47.51 0.25 21.21
N LYS A 7 47.09 1.51 21.07
CA LYS A 7 45.83 2.06 21.58
C LYS A 7 44.87 2.25 20.41
N GLY A 8 43.67 1.67 20.49
CA GLY A 8 42.49 2.26 19.85
C GLY A 8 41.82 1.55 18.66
N GLN A 9 42.18 0.33 18.26
CA GLN A 9 41.53 -0.33 17.10
C GLN A 9 40.11 -0.88 17.37
N GLY A 10 39.65 -0.94 18.62
CA GLY A 10 38.35 -1.53 18.98
C GLY A 10 37.14 -0.63 18.71
N GLY A 11 37.28 0.70 18.84
CA GLY A 11 36.16 1.64 18.67
C GLY A 11 35.81 1.91 17.21
N GLN A 12 36.83 2.07 16.36
CA GLN A 12 36.67 2.31 14.92
C GLN A 12 36.06 1.12 14.18
N ARG A 13 36.47 -0.11 14.52
CA ARG A 13 35.91 -1.34 13.92
C ARG A 13 34.44 -1.55 14.27
N ARG A 14 34.04 -1.20 15.50
CA ARG A 14 32.64 -1.25 15.92
C ARG A 14 31.79 -0.22 15.17
N GLY A 15 32.29 1.01 15.00
CA GLY A 15 31.60 2.04 14.22
C GLY A 15 31.37 1.62 12.76
N VAL A 16 32.41 1.10 12.11
CA VAL A 16 32.34 0.62 10.71
C VAL A 16 31.40 -0.59 10.57
N ALA A 17 31.46 -1.54 11.50
CA ALA A 17 30.58 -2.70 11.49
C ALA A 17 29.10 -2.31 11.69
N VAL A 18 28.83 -1.36 12.60
CA VAL A 18 27.47 -0.85 12.84
C VAL A 18 26.94 -0.11 11.60
N SER A 19 27.75 0.74 10.96
CA SER A 19 27.35 1.41 9.72
C SER A 19 27.10 0.44 8.57
N ALA A 20 27.92 -0.60 8.43
CA ALA A 20 27.75 -1.61 7.38
C ALA A 20 26.46 -2.42 7.56
N VAL A 21 26.12 -2.77 8.81
CA VAL A 21 24.86 -3.45 9.15
C VAL A 21 23.65 -2.55 8.88
N ALA A 22 23.73 -1.26 9.24
CA ALA A 22 22.65 -0.31 8.97
C ALA A 22 22.40 -0.12 7.46
N LEU A 23 23.46 -0.03 6.65
CA LEU A 23 23.37 0.04 5.19
C LEU A 23 22.80 -1.24 4.56
N ALA A 24 23.20 -2.41 5.07
CA ALA A 24 22.65 -3.69 4.61
C ALA A 24 21.16 -3.83 4.94
N LEU A 25 20.73 -3.38 6.13
CA LEU A 25 19.32 -3.37 6.53
C LEU A 25 18.51 -2.37 5.69
N ALA A 26 19.05 -1.19 5.39
CA ALA A 26 18.41 -0.22 4.52
C ALA A 26 18.26 -0.74 3.08
N ALA A 27 19.29 -1.42 2.55
CA ALA A 27 19.22 -2.04 1.22
C ALA A 27 18.27 -3.25 1.16
N ALA A 28 18.09 -3.96 2.28
CA ALA A 28 17.14 -5.06 2.41
C ALA A 28 15.71 -4.59 2.73
N SER A 29 15.51 -3.29 3.00
CA SER A 29 14.20 -2.72 3.24
C SER A 29 13.44 -2.63 1.92
N GLY A 30 12.48 -3.53 1.70
CA GLY A 30 11.61 -3.49 0.52
C GLY A 30 10.84 -2.18 0.42
N SER A 31 10.49 -1.77 -0.81
CA SER A 31 9.64 -0.60 -1.03
C SER A 31 8.25 -0.86 -0.46
N ALA A 32 7.81 -0.03 0.49
CA ALA A 32 6.43 0.00 0.93
C ALA A 32 5.58 0.62 -0.18
N CYS A 33 5.04 -0.21 -1.07
CA CYS A 33 4.04 0.24 -2.03
C CYS A 33 2.77 0.60 -1.26
N ALA A 34 2.31 1.85 -1.39
CA ALA A 34 0.98 2.20 -0.91
C ALA A 34 -0.04 1.32 -1.65
N THR A 35 -0.82 0.54 -0.91
CA THR A 35 -1.93 -0.23 -1.47
C THR A 35 -3.05 0.75 -1.80
N ASP A 36 -3.21 1.05 -3.08
CA ASP A 36 -4.35 1.81 -3.58
C ASP A 36 -5.60 0.92 -3.50
N VAL A 37 -6.49 1.24 -2.56
CA VAL A 37 -7.70 0.49 -2.26
C VAL A 37 -8.60 0.36 -3.50
N PHE A 38 -8.69 1.39 -4.35
CA PHE A 38 -9.54 1.34 -5.54
C PHE A 38 -8.95 0.43 -6.63
N ARG A 39 -7.62 0.36 -6.71
CA ARG A 39 -6.96 -0.62 -7.58
C ARG A 39 -7.10 -2.05 -7.07
N LEU A 40 -7.24 -2.24 -5.75
CA LEU A 40 -7.47 -3.55 -5.14
C LEU A 40 -8.92 -4.02 -5.32
N GLU A 41 -9.90 -3.14 -5.07
CA GLU A 41 -11.34 -3.42 -5.20
C GLU A 41 -11.79 -3.57 -6.66
N GLY A 42 -11.04 -2.98 -7.59
CA GLY A 42 -11.35 -2.96 -9.02
C GLY A 42 -12.32 -1.86 -9.42
N PHE A 43 -12.33 -1.57 -10.73
CA PHE A 43 -13.15 -0.51 -11.31
C PHE A 43 -14.36 -1.07 -12.03
N GLY A 44 -15.51 -0.45 -11.81
CA GLY A 44 -16.78 -0.84 -12.43
C GLY A 44 -17.45 -2.05 -11.75
N ALA A 45 -18.74 -2.21 -12.04
CA ALA A 45 -19.56 -3.24 -11.40
C ALA A 45 -19.04 -4.67 -11.67
N VAL A 46 -18.55 -4.96 -12.87
CA VAL A 46 -18.04 -6.29 -13.25
C VAL A 46 -16.80 -6.65 -12.42
N SER A 47 -15.75 -5.84 -12.49
CA SER A 47 -14.51 -6.11 -11.74
C SER A 47 -14.75 -6.20 -10.24
N ARG A 48 -15.54 -5.27 -9.67
CA ARG A 48 -15.83 -5.25 -8.24
C ARG A 48 -16.67 -6.45 -7.78
N SER A 49 -17.63 -6.89 -8.60
CA SER A 49 -18.40 -8.11 -8.32
C SER A 49 -17.56 -9.39 -8.33
N MET A 50 -16.40 -9.36 -9.02
CA MET A 50 -15.41 -10.43 -9.06
C MET A 50 -14.28 -10.24 -8.04
N GLY A 51 -14.44 -9.36 -7.05
CA GLY A 51 -13.41 -9.08 -6.03
C GLY A 51 -12.17 -8.36 -6.56
N GLY A 52 -12.33 -7.53 -7.58
CA GLY A 52 -11.25 -6.72 -8.16
C GLY A 52 -10.51 -7.37 -9.34
N ALA A 53 -10.95 -8.55 -9.79
CA ALA A 53 -10.36 -9.19 -10.96
C ALA A 53 -10.58 -8.35 -12.24
N ALA A 54 -9.50 -8.02 -12.95
CA ALA A 54 -9.55 -7.22 -14.18
C ALA A 54 -8.33 -7.37 -15.11
N THR A 55 -7.38 -8.25 -14.79
CA THR A 55 -6.09 -8.30 -15.50
C THR A 55 -6.17 -8.89 -16.89
N ALA A 56 -6.99 -9.92 -17.11
CA ALA A 56 -7.06 -10.67 -18.38
C ALA A 56 -8.50 -11.06 -18.75
N PHE A 57 -9.48 -10.33 -18.22
CA PHE A 57 -10.90 -10.57 -18.47
C PHE A 57 -11.59 -9.26 -18.89
N ASP A 58 -12.64 -9.38 -19.70
CA ASP A 58 -13.43 -8.22 -20.13
C ASP A 58 -14.23 -7.64 -18.96
N THR A 59 -13.86 -6.43 -18.54
CA THR A 59 -14.56 -5.66 -17.50
C THR A 59 -15.34 -4.48 -18.09
N GLY A 60 -15.53 -4.47 -19.40
CA GLY A 60 -16.10 -3.37 -20.17
C GLY A 60 -15.20 -2.13 -20.20
N PRO A 61 -15.79 -0.94 -20.44
CA PRO A 61 -15.03 0.32 -20.51
C PRO A 61 -14.22 0.66 -19.25
N ALA A 62 -14.59 0.10 -18.09
CA ALA A 62 -13.85 0.27 -16.84
C ALA A 62 -12.43 -0.35 -16.90
N GLY A 63 -12.19 -1.29 -17.82
CA GLY A 63 -10.87 -1.87 -18.11
C GLY A 63 -9.81 -0.82 -18.45
N MET A 64 -10.21 0.37 -18.93
CA MET A 64 -9.30 1.51 -19.14
C MET A 64 -8.50 1.90 -17.88
N MET A 65 -9.08 1.74 -16.68
CA MET A 65 -8.42 2.12 -15.42
C MET A 65 -7.45 1.05 -14.89
N THR A 66 -7.67 -0.23 -15.25
CA THR A 66 -6.87 -1.35 -14.73
C THR A 66 -5.90 -1.92 -15.76
N ASN A 67 -6.40 -2.33 -16.93
CA ASN A 67 -5.62 -2.87 -18.03
C ASN A 67 -6.30 -2.57 -19.38
N PRO A 68 -5.88 -1.52 -20.10
CA PRO A 68 -6.46 -1.15 -21.40
C PRO A 68 -6.42 -2.27 -22.45
N ALA A 69 -5.56 -3.28 -22.32
CA ALA A 69 -5.52 -4.41 -23.23
C ALA A 69 -6.78 -5.29 -23.17
N THR A 70 -7.54 -5.27 -22.07
CA THR A 70 -8.79 -6.04 -21.98
C THR A 70 -9.93 -5.43 -22.79
N LEU A 71 -9.80 -4.18 -23.26
CA LEU A 71 -10.77 -3.57 -24.17
C LEU A 71 -10.86 -4.31 -25.51
N SER A 72 -9.77 -4.97 -25.95
CA SER A 72 -9.81 -5.79 -27.16
C SER A 72 -10.60 -7.09 -26.99
N LEU A 73 -10.94 -7.45 -25.76
CA LEU A 73 -11.78 -8.61 -25.45
C LEU A 73 -13.27 -8.26 -25.48
N MET A 74 -13.62 -6.96 -25.53
CA MET A 74 -15.00 -6.50 -25.60
C MET A 74 -15.65 -6.94 -26.91
N GLN A 75 -16.91 -7.40 -26.83
CA GLN A 75 -17.68 -7.81 -28.00
C GLN A 75 -18.16 -6.65 -28.88
N THR A 76 -18.01 -5.40 -28.42
CA THR A 76 -18.57 -4.21 -29.08
C THR A 76 -17.45 -3.19 -29.32
N ASP A 77 -17.43 -2.62 -30.53
CA ASP A 77 -16.42 -1.64 -30.96
C ASP A 77 -16.53 -0.29 -30.22
N ASN A 78 -17.76 0.14 -29.90
CA ASN A 78 -18.04 1.40 -29.22
C ASN A 78 -18.98 1.17 -28.04
N ALA A 79 -18.52 1.51 -26.84
CA ALA A 79 -19.30 1.30 -25.62
C ALA A 79 -19.29 2.56 -24.74
N PHE A 80 -20.45 2.86 -24.17
CA PHE A 80 -20.62 3.93 -23.19
C PHE A 80 -21.10 3.32 -21.88
N LEU A 81 -20.35 3.57 -20.80
CA LEU A 81 -20.64 3.07 -19.45
C LEU A 81 -20.85 4.24 -18.50
N LEU A 82 -21.98 4.25 -17.80
CA LEU A 82 -22.24 5.13 -16.67
C LEU A 82 -22.42 4.28 -15.42
N GLY A 83 -21.79 4.71 -14.33
CA GLY A 83 -21.90 4.08 -13.03
C GLY A 83 -21.75 5.10 -11.92
N VAL A 84 -22.30 4.76 -10.75
CA VAL A 84 -22.15 5.52 -9.50
C VAL A 84 -21.57 4.56 -8.49
N ASP A 85 -20.51 4.97 -7.78
CA ASP A 85 -19.90 4.20 -6.71
C ASP A 85 -20.20 4.85 -5.35
N LEU A 86 -20.64 4.04 -4.38
CA LEU A 86 -20.91 4.49 -3.01
C LEU A 86 -20.07 3.66 -2.05
N VAL A 87 -19.06 4.30 -1.46
CA VAL A 87 -18.22 3.70 -0.42
C VAL A 87 -18.72 4.17 0.93
N THR A 88 -19.15 3.22 1.79
CA THR A 88 -19.51 3.49 3.18
C THR A 88 -18.47 2.82 4.08
N THR A 89 -18.07 3.50 5.15
CA THR A 89 -17.04 3.00 6.06
C THR A 89 -17.48 3.25 7.50
N ASP A 90 -17.40 2.20 8.31
CA ASP A 90 -17.66 2.25 9.74
C ASP A 90 -16.34 2.00 10.47
N ILE A 91 -15.95 2.92 11.37
CA ILE A 91 -14.64 2.87 12.03
C ILE A 91 -14.85 3.16 13.52
N ASP A 92 -14.40 2.22 14.36
CA ASP A 92 -14.32 2.37 15.81
C ASP A 92 -12.86 2.34 16.25
N VAL A 93 -12.45 3.39 16.99
CA VAL A 93 -11.10 3.51 17.55
C VAL A 93 -11.20 3.43 19.06
N ARG A 94 -10.53 2.43 19.65
CA ARG A 94 -10.44 2.27 21.11
C ARG A 94 -9.04 2.53 21.62
N ASN A 95 -8.92 3.42 22.59
CA ASN A 95 -7.70 3.62 23.34
C ASN A 95 -7.49 2.46 24.32
N GLN A 96 -6.43 1.67 24.12
CA GLN A 96 -6.15 0.48 24.94
C GLN A 96 -5.63 0.82 26.34
N SER A 97 -5.16 2.05 26.59
CA SER A 97 -4.64 2.46 27.89
C SER A 97 -5.69 3.16 28.76
N THR A 98 -6.59 3.95 28.16
CA THR A 98 -7.66 4.68 28.88
C THR A 98 -9.03 4.02 28.77
N GLY A 99 -9.23 3.12 27.81
CA GLY A 99 -10.48 2.41 27.56
C GLY A 99 -11.53 3.20 26.76
N GLU A 100 -11.23 4.45 26.39
CA GLU A 100 -12.11 5.34 25.62
C GLU A 100 -12.29 4.85 24.18
N SER A 101 -13.50 4.98 23.63
CA SER A 101 -13.84 4.63 22.24
C SER A 101 -14.40 5.83 21.50
N VAL A 102 -14.01 5.98 20.23
CA VAL A 102 -14.54 6.99 19.30
C VAL A 102 -15.01 6.26 18.04
N SER A 103 -16.29 6.44 17.70
CA SER A 103 -16.90 5.86 16.50
C SER A 103 -17.08 6.91 15.41
N SER A 104 -17.02 6.50 14.15
CA SER A 104 -17.20 7.39 12.98
C SER A 104 -18.58 8.05 12.92
N SER A 105 -19.59 7.48 13.60
CA SER A 105 -20.94 8.05 13.74
C SER A 105 -21.01 9.29 14.65
N ASN A 106 -20.00 9.52 15.49
CA ASN A 106 -19.94 10.61 16.45
C ASN A 106 -18.83 11.61 16.06
N HIS A 107 -19.19 12.57 15.22
CA HIS A 107 -18.44 13.82 14.97
C HIS A 107 -17.05 13.66 14.32
N SER A 108 -16.98 13.98 13.02
CA SER A 108 -15.83 14.50 12.24
C SER A 108 -14.42 14.33 12.85
N ALA A 109 -13.90 13.10 12.92
CA ALA A 109 -12.48 12.84 13.19
C ALA A 109 -11.99 11.52 12.60
N ASN A 110 -12.46 11.16 11.41
CA ASN A 110 -11.86 10.09 10.63
C ASN A 110 -11.77 10.49 9.16
N HIS A 111 -10.96 11.52 8.93
CA HIS A 111 -10.38 11.73 7.61
C HIS A 111 -9.37 10.60 7.46
N GLY A 112 -9.55 9.75 6.45
CA GLY A 112 -8.56 8.75 6.09
C GLY A 112 -7.16 9.37 5.89
N PRO A 113 -6.13 8.55 5.66
CA PRO A 113 -4.78 9.06 5.39
C PRO A 113 -4.76 10.12 4.27
#